data_AF-A0AAV2JN69-F1
#
_entry.id   AF-A0AAV2JN69-F1
#
_cell.length_a   1.000
_cell.length_b   1.000
_cell.length_c   1.000
_cell.angle_alpha   90.00
_cell.angle_beta   90.00
_cell.angle_gamma   90.00
#
_symmetry.space_group_name_H-M   'P 1'
#
loop_
_entity.id
_entity.type
_entity.pdbx_description
1 polymer ?
#
loop_
_entity_poly.entity_id
_entity_poly.type
_entity_poly.pdbx_seq_one_letter_code
_entity_poly.pdbx_strand_id
1 'polypeptide(L)'
;MDRHVFGNSCDDNCPTSSETEGNDGNPFNFNPQVIHLPKDHELFEDGDIQRHMYLQNLYISAADEEPSLRVAEFACHISGCSATFQALPEYEHHYNSLHRHVCCMCRRSLPTARLLDIHIQEWHDSLFAVLTLKQDMVQESTEWHRDGAV
;
A
#
# COMPACT_ATOMS: atom_id res chain seq x y z
N MET A 1 -12.03 41.56 -28.31
CA MET A 1 -10.87 40.71 -28.65
C MET A 1 -11.27 39.30 -28.32
N ASP A 2 -11.86 38.69 -29.32
CA ASP A 2 -12.33 37.31 -29.44
C ASP A 2 -11.19 36.28 -29.35
N ARG A 3 -11.53 35.09 -28.85
CA ARG A 3 -11.38 33.76 -29.51
C ARG A 3 -11.70 32.67 -28.48
N HIS A 4 -12.88 32.04 -28.50
CA HIS A 4 -13.30 30.86 -29.29
C HIS A 4 -12.49 29.57 -29.04
N VAL A 5 -13.09 28.55 -28.38
CA VAL A 5 -13.63 27.25 -28.90
C VAL A 5 -12.49 26.22 -29.13
N PHE A 6 -12.48 25.01 -28.54
CA PHE A 6 -13.18 23.74 -28.86
C PHE A 6 -13.00 22.79 -27.64
N GLY A 7 -13.88 21.88 -27.22
CA GLY A 7 -14.77 21.00 -27.99
C GLY A 7 -14.08 19.67 -28.29
N ASN A 8 -14.57 18.57 -27.68
CA ASN A 8 -14.55 17.13 -28.09
C ASN A 8 -14.36 16.25 -26.83
N SER A 9 -15.39 15.63 -26.26
CA SER A 9 -16.17 14.47 -26.77
C SER A 9 -15.27 13.29 -27.12
N CYS A 10 -15.21 12.31 -26.24
CA CYS A 10 -14.87 10.93 -26.59
C CYS A 10 -16.15 10.10 -26.41
N ASP A 11 -16.77 9.81 -27.54
CA ASP A 11 -17.87 8.87 -27.70
C ASP A 11 -17.31 7.43 -27.60
N ASP A 12 -17.59 6.73 -26.50
CA ASP A 12 -17.45 5.27 -26.45
C ASP A 12 -18.84 4.65 -26.47
N ASN A 13 -19.31 4.40 -27.69
CA ASN A 13 -20.45 3.55 -27.98
C ASN A 13 -19.97 2.08 -27.87
N CYS A 14 -20.22 1.43 -26.73
CA CYS A 14 -20.01 -0.01 -26.55
C CYS A 14 -21.39 -0.72 -26.60
N PRO A 15 -21.58 -1.79 -27.40
CA PRO A 15 -22.90 -2.26 -27.77
C PRO A 15 -23.60 -2.98 -26.62
N THR A 16 -24.90 -2.71 -26.51
CA THR A 16 -25.86 -3.51 -25.74
C THR A 16 -25.90 -4.96 -26.25
N SER A 17 -25.64 -5.92 -25.38
CA SER A 17 -26.12 -7.30 -25.54
C SER A 17 -26.89 -7.72 -24.29
N SER A 18 -28.22 -7.61 -24.43
CA SER A 18 -29.27 -8.49 -23.90
C SER A 18 -29.02 -9.27 -22.60
N GLU A 19 -29.76 -8.87 -21.57
CA GLU A 19 -30.62 -9.71 -20.73
C GLU A 19 -30.20 -11.17 -20.47
N THR A 20 -29.81 -11.43 -19.21
CA THR A 20 -30.35 -12.60 -18.50
C THR A 20 -30.66 -12.21 -17.06
N GLU A 21 -31.92 -12.41 -16.72
CA GLU A 21 -32.54 -12.18 -15.44
C GLU A 21 -31.88 -13.00 -14.33
N GLY A 22 -31.64 -12.32 -13.21
CA GLY A 22 -31.13 -12.85 -11.95
C GLY A 22 -31.07 -11.69 -10.98
N ASN A 23 -32.25 -11.14 -10.62
CA ASN A 23 -32.37 -10.09 -9.63
C ASN A 23 -32.11 -10.66 -8.22
N ASP A 24 -30.87 -11.05 -7.97
CA ASP A 24 -30.31 -11.05 -6.63
C ASP A 24 -29.92 -9.60 -6.32
N GLY A 25 -30.93 -8.76 -6.13
CA GLY A 25 -30.74 -7.40 -5.67
C GLY A 25 -29.91 -7.46 -4.39
N ASN A 26 -28.72 -6.84 -4.42
CA ASN A 26 -27.85 -6.78 -3.26
C ASN A 26 -28.68 -6.33 -2.04
N PRO A 27 -28.88 -7.18 -1.01
CA PRO A 27 -29.72 -6.83 0.13
C PRO A 27 -29.13 -5.69 0.97
N PHE A 28 -27.88 -5.32 0.71
CA PHE A 28 -27.19 -4.21 1.33
C PHE A 28 -27.39 -2.93 0.53
N ASN A 29 -28.52 -2.26 0.74
CA ASN A 29 -28.70 -0.86 0.35
C ASN A 29 -28.11 0.03 1.46
N PHE A 30 -26.96 0.64 1.20
CA PHE A 30 -26.40 1.64 2.11
C PHE A 30 -27.12 2.98 1.91
N ASN A 31 -27.86 3.42 2.92
CA ASN A 31 -28.49 4.74 2.93
C ASN A 31 -27.94 5.54 4.13
N PRO A 32 -27.07 6.54 3.92
CA PRO A 32 -26.45 7.28 5.00
C PRO A 32 -27.51 8.08 5.77
N GLN A 33 -27.54 7.94 7.10
CA GLN A 33 -28.41 8.70 7.98
C GLN A 33 -27.59 9.44 9.03
N VAL A 34 -28.01 10.67 9.35
CA VAL A 34 -27.43 11.44 10.44
C VAL A 34 -28.16 11.07 11.73
N ILE A 35 -27.41 10.58 12.73
CA ILE A 35 -27.92 10.25 14.06
C ILE A 35 -27.33 11.21 15.10
N HIS A 36 -28.15 11.67 16.03
CA HIS A 36 -27.70 12.50 17.16
C HIS A 36 -27.64 11.62 18.41
N LEU A 37 -26.42 11.40 18.91
CA LEU A 37 -26.16 10.63 20.12
C LEU A 37 -25.68 11.57 21.25
N PRO A 38 -26.03 11.31 22.52
CA PRO A 38 -25.49 12.06 23.64
C PRO A 38 -23.98 11.84 23.78
N LYS A 39 -23.28 12.75 24.46
CA LYS A 39 -21.81 12.71 24.59
C LYS A 39 -21.32 11.46 25.33
N ASP A 40 -22.08 10.99 26.32
CA ASP A 40 -21.75 9.82 27.13
C ASP A 40 -22.31 8.52 26.54
N HIS A 41 -22.62 8.49 25.24
CA HIS A 41 -23.15 7.30 24.57
C HIS A 41 -22.04 6.24 24.40
N GLU A 42 -22.34 4.98 24.68
CA GLU A 42 -21.40 3.84 24.63
C GLU A 42 -20.59 3.76 23.33
N LEU A 43 -21.20 4.10 22.19
CA LEU A 43 -20.54 4.18 20.87
C LEU A 43 -19.25 5.04 20.87
N PHE A 44 -19.14 6.03 21.76
CA PHE A 44 -17.99 6.92 21.85
C PHE A 44 -16.93 6.49 22.87
N GLU A 45 -17.21 5.49 23.72
CA GLU A 45 -16.31 5.08 24.82
C GLU A 45 -14.90 4.73 24.32
N ASP A 46 -14.80 3.86 23.32
CA ASP A 46 -13.51 3.47 22.73
C ASP A 46 -12.76 4.67 22.15
N GLY A 47 -13.48 5.57 21.49
CA GLY A 47 -12.93 6.79 20.90
C GLY A 47 -12.41 7.75 21.98
N ASP A 48 -13.14 7.89 23.09
CA ASP A 48 -12.75 8.73 24.22
C ASP A 48 -11.52 8.17 24.93
N ILE A 49 -11.44 6.85 25.10
CA ILE A 49 -10.24 6.17 25.62
C ILE A 49 -9.05 6.43 24.69
N GLN A 50 -9.21 6.22 23.38
CA GLN A 50 -8.14 6.46 22.41
C GLN A 50 -7.67 7.91 22.42
N ARG A 51 -8.60 8.86 22.43
CA ARG A 51 -8.30 10.29 22.53
C ARG A 51 -7.57 10.62 23.83
N HIS A 52 -8.00 10.05 24.96
CA HIS A 52 -7.35 10.23 26.25
C HIS A 52 -5.90 9.74 26.22
N MET A 53 -5.66 8.53 25.71
CA MET A 53 -4.32 7.94 25.59
C MET A 53 -3.44 8.78 24.66
N TYR A 54 -3.97 9.24 23.54
CA TYR A 54 -3.25 10.12 22.62
C TYR A 54 -2.83 11.44 23.29
N LEU A 55 -3.74 12.11 23.99
CA LEU A 55 -3.45 13.36 24.70
C LEU A 55 -2.42 13.17 25.81
N GLN A 56 -2.49 12.05 26.54
CA GLN A 56 -1.52 11.70 27.57
C GLN A 56 -0.12 11.48 26.96
N ASN A 57 -0.03 10.74 25.86
CA ASN A 57 1.24 10.51 25.15
C ASN A 57 1.84 11.82 24.63
N LEU A 58 1.03 12.72 24.08
CA LEU A 58 1.49 14.05 23.67
C LEU A 58 2.07 14.84 24.85
N TYR A 59 1.37 14.84 25.99
CA TYR A 59 1.83 15.53 27.19
C TYR A 59 3.16 14.98 27.71
N ILE A 60 3.31 13.66 27.76
CA ILE A 60 4.56 12.99 28.16
C ILE A 60 5.67 13.35 27.19
N SER A 61 5.42 13.25 25.88
CA SER A 61 6.42 13.58 24.86
C SER A 61 6.88 15.04 24.87
N ALA A 62 6.01 15.97 25.29
CA ALA A 62 6.33 17.39 25.43
C ALA A 62 7.06 17.71 26.75
N ALA A 63 6.84 16.91 27.80
CA ALA A 63 7.52 17.06 29.08
C ALA A 63 8.97 16.55 29.04
N ASP A 64 9.25 15.58 28.16
CA ASP A 64 10.57 14.99 27.93
C ASP A 64 11.39 15.73 26.84
N GLU A 65 11.13 17.02 26.60
CA GLU A 65 12.03 17.89 25.82
C GLU A 65 13.34 18.17 26.60
N GLU A 66 14.03 17.12 27.02
CA GLU A 66 15.45 17.21 27.34
C GLU A 66 16.17 17.66 26.06
N PRO A 67 17.11 18.64 26.14
CA PRO A 67 17.83 19.07 24.97
C PRO A 67 18.52 17.86 24.35
N SER A 68 18.06 17.44 23.16
CA SER A 68 18.72 16.39 22.39
C SER A 68 20.21 16.72 22.36
N LEU A 69 21.02 15.93 23.05
CA LEU A 69 22.46 16.11 23.13
C LEU A 69 22.99 16.09 21.70
N ARG A 70 23.27 17.27 21.14
CA ARG A 70 23.72 17.39 19.76
C ARG A 70 25.12 16.79 19.68
N VAL A 71 25.25 15.75 18.87
CA VAL A 71 26.52 15.11 18.57
C VAL A 71 27.15 15.84 17.38
N ALA A 72 28.47 15.66 17.18
CA ALA A 72 29.10 16.03 15.93
C ALA A 72 28.32 15.43 14.75
N GLU A 73 28.23 16.17 13.64
CA GLU A 73 27.51 15.74 12.45
C GLU A 73 27.98 14.34 12.00
N PHE A 74 27.02 13.46 11.76
CA PHE A 74 27.28 12.09 11.31
C PHE A 74 26.39 11.74 10.11
N ALA A 75 26.91 10.89 9.23
CA ALA A 75 26.22 10.48 8.01
C ALA A 75 25.37 9.22 8.23
N CYS A 76 24.33 9.07 7.41
CA CYS A 76 23.61 7.81 7.28
C CYS A 76 24.57 6.70 6.85
N HIS A 77 24.48 5.53 7.49
CA HIS A 77 25.36 4.40 7.19
C HIS A 77 24.93 3.58 5.96
N ILE A 78 23.76 3.88 5.38
CA ILE A 78 23.23 3.15 4.22
C ILE A 78 23.97 3.59 2.96
N SER A 79 24.58 2.63 2.27
CA SER A 79 25.32 2.86 1.02
C SER A 79 24.47 3.63 -0.01
N GLY A 80 25.00 4.76 -0.48
CA GLY A 80 24.31 5.63 -1.44
C GLY A 80 23.34 6.64 -0.84
N CYS A 81 23.15 6.65 0.48
CA CYS A 81 22.47 7.74 1.18
C CYS A 81 23.50 8.80 1.60
N SER A 82 23.21 10.08 1.32
CA SER A 82 24.07 11.22 1.67
C SER A 82 23.49 12.09 2.78
N ALA A 83 22.45 11.62 3.48
CA ALA A 83 21.83 12.37 4.57
C ALA A 83 22.78 12.42 5.79
N THR A 84 22.83 13.58 6.44
CA THR A 84 23.60 13.82 7.66
C THR A 84 22.71 14.36 8.77
N PHE A 85 23.09 14.09 10.02
CA PHE A 85 22.28 14.38 11.21
C PHE A 85 23.16 14.88 12.35
N GLN A 86 22.56 15.64 13.26
CA GLN A 86 23.22 16.08 14.51
C GLN A 86 22.54 15.48 15.76
N ALA A 87 21.41 14.81 15.57
CA ALA A 87 20.64 14.18 16.63
C ALA A 87 20.23 12.75 16.22
N LEU A 88 20.27 11.82 17.18
CA LEU A 88 19.87 10.43 16.96
C LEU A 88 18.38 10.29 16.55
N PRO A 89 17.41 11.01 17.15
CA PRO A 89 16.01 10.88 16.76
C PRO A 89 15.72 11.26 15.30
N GLU A 90 16.46 12.25 14.76
CA GLU A 90 16.36 12.65 13.35
C GLU A 90 16.80 11.52 12.42
N TYR A 91 17.92 10.87 12.76
CA TYR A 91 18.43 9.72 12.03
C TYR A 91 17.48 8.52 12.11
N GLU A 92 16.91 8.23 13.28
CA GLU A 92 15.95 7.13 13.47
C GLU A 92 14.69 7.35 12.63
N HIS A 93 14.15 8.58 12.63
CA HIS A 93 13.00 8.94 11.81
C HIS A 93 13.29 8.78 10.31
N HIS A 94 14.45 9.26 9.87
CA HIS A 94 14.93 9.09 8.49
C HIS A 94 15.03 7.60 8.11
N TYR A 95 15.70 6.80 8.93
CA TYR A 95 15.89 5.38 8.69
C TYR A 95 14.55 4.63 8.63
N ASN A 96 13.65 4.92 9.57
CA ASN A 96 12.32 4.30 9.62
C ASN A 96 11.47 4.63 8.39
N SER A 97 11.60 5.84 7.84
CA SER A 97 10.78 6.30 6.71
C SER A 97 11.33 5.87 5.35
N LEU A 98 12.66 5.74 5.21
CA LEU A 98 13.31 5.57 3.91
C LEU A 98 14.06 4.26 3.72
N HIS A 99 14.46 3.59 4.80
CA HIS A 99 15.39 2.46 4.72
C HIS A 99 14.89 1.18 5.41
N ARG A 100 13.97 1.31 6.37
CA ARG A 100 13.49 0.20 7.21
C ARG A 100 12.75 -0.89 6.44
N HIS A 101 11.88 -0.52 5.49
CA HIS A 101 11.08 -1.46 4.72
C HIS A 101 11.20 -1.19 3.22
N VAL A 102 12.40 -1.40 2.68
CA VAL A 102 12.71 -1.15 1.26
C VAL A 102 12.62 -2.44 0.46
N CYS A 103 11.87 -2.41 -0.64
CA CYS A 103 11.82 -3.52 -1.58
C CYS A 103 13.19 -3.73 -2.25
N CYS A 104 13.72 -4.95 -2.20
CA CYS A 104 15.02 -5.27 -2.80
C CYS A 104 15.02 -5.18 -4.33
N MET A 105 13.86 -5.40 -4.96
CA MET A 105 13.73 -5.43 -6.42
C MET A 105 13.52 -4.04 -7.02
N CYS A 106 12.62 -3.23 -6.45
CA CYS A 106 12.29 -1.90 -7.01
C CYS A 106 12.75 -0.71 -6.14
N ARG A 107 13.36 -0.96 -4.98
CA ARG A 107 13.89 0.05 -4.05
C ARG A 107 12.86 1.03 -3.47
N ARG A 108 11.55 0.74 -3.57
CA ARG A 108 10.51 1.53 -2.90
C ARG A 108 10.54 1.30 -1.39
N SER A 109 10.46 2.37 -0.60
CA SER A 109 10.26 2.31 0.86
C SER A 109 8.77 2.27 1.18
N LEU A 110 8.36 1.36 2.07
CA LEU A 110 6.98 1.23 2.51
C LEU A 110 6.84 1.59 4.01
N PRO A 111 5.66 2.11 4.44
CA PRO A 111 5.48 2.55 5.83
C PRO A 111 5.59 1.43 6.87
N THR A 112 5.23 0.21 6.51
CA THR A 112 5.23 -0.94 7.43
C THR A 112 5.77 -2.19 6.75
N ALA A 113 6.27 -3.14 7.55
CA ALA A 113 6.67 -4.46 7.07
C ALA A 113 5.53 -5.16 6.32
N ARG A 114 4.31 -5.11 6.85
CA ARG A 114 3.13 -5.69 6.19
C ARG A 114 2.89 -5.12 4.79
N LEU A 115 3.07 -3.81 4.60
CA LEU A 115 2.91 -3.18 3.28
C LEU A 115 4.06 -3.54 2.33
N LEU A 116 5.27 -3.77 2.84
CA LEU A 116 6.37 -4.33 2.04
C LEU A 116 6.04 -5.76 1.59
N ASP A 117 5.51 -6.59 2.48
CA ASP A 117 5.15 -7.98 2.15
C ASP A 117 4.06 -8.04 1.08
N ILE A 118 2.98 -7.26 1.25
CA ILE A 118 1.91 -7.13 0.24
C ILE A 118 2.49 -6.58 -1.06
N HIS A 119 3.37 -5.58 -0.99
CA HIS A 119 3.99 -5.01 -2.19
C HIS A 119 4.82 -6.05 -2.96
N ILE A 120 5.62 -6.86 -2.27
CA ILE A 120 6.35 -7.96 -2.90
C ILE A 120 5.36 -8.94 -3.52
N GLN A 121 4.35 -9.37 -2.75
CA GLN A 121 3.35 -10.32 -3.21
C GLN A 121 2.61 -9.82 -4.45
N GLU A 122 2.17 -8.58 -4.50
CA GLU A 122 1.34 -8.09 -5.61
C GLU A 122 2.16 -7.61 -6.82
N TRP A 123 3.35 -7.04 -6.60
CA TRP A 123 4.10 -6.36 -7.67
C TRP A 123 5.28 -7.16 -8.21
N HIS A 124 5.78 -8.08 -7.40
CA HIS A 124 6.95 -8.88 -7.73
C HIS A 124 6.69 -10.37 -7.70
N ASP A 125 5.62 -10.79 -7.04
CA ASP A 125 5.24 -12.19 -6.82
C ASP A 125 3.74 -12.43 -7.13
N SER A 126 3.16 -11.65 -8.06
CA SER A 126 1.69 -11.56 -8.17
C SER A 126 1.00 -12.87 -8.52
N LEU A 127 1.36 -13.48 -9.63
CA LEU A 127 0.45 -14.42 -10.28
C LEU A 127 1.15 -15.28 -11.33
N PHE A 128 2.49 -15.26 -11.37
CA PHE A 128 3.22 -16.08 -12.34
C PHE A 128 3.08 -17.57 -12.01
N ALA A 129 3.13 -17.93 -10.72
CA ALA A 129 2.90 -19.30 -10.25
C ALA A 129 1.44 -19.78 -10.42
N VAL A 130 0.47 -18.88 -10.23
CA VAL A 130 -0.96 -19.22 -10.31
C VAL A 130 -1.40 -19.46 -11.76
N LEU A 131 -0.76 -18.80 -12.74
CA LEU A 131 -1.02 -19.00 -14.16
C LEU A 131 -0.25 -20.19 -14.75
N THR A 132 0.93 -20.54 -14.22
CA THR A 132 1.62 -21.79 -14.63
C THR A 132 0.86 -23.07 -14.23
N LEU A 133 -0.04 -23.01 -13.24
CA LEU A 133 -0.92 -24.13 -12.87
C LEU A 133 -2.18 -24.26 -13.74
N LYS A 134 -2.50 -23.26 -14.58
CA LYS A 134 -3.68 -23.28 -15.46
C LYS A 134 -3.35 -23.49 -16.94
N GLN A 135 -2.06 -23.66 -17.28
CA GLN A 135 -1.61 -23.99 -18.63
C GLN A 135 -0.61 -25.15 -18.59
N ASP A 136 -1.08 -26.35 -18.95
CA ASP A 136 -0.26 -27.49 -19.40
C ASP A 136 0.50 -27.12 -20.69
N MET A 137 1.61 -26.39 -20.59
CA MET A 137 2.41 -25.99 -21.75
C MET A 137 3.89 -26.34 -21.62
N VAL A 138 4.16 -27.62 -21.34
CA VAL A 138 5.38 -28.29 -21.84
C VAL A 138 4.93 -29.49 -22.67
N GLN A 139 4.51 -29.22 -23.90
CA GLN A 139 4.35 -30.24 -24.92
C GLN A 139 5.14 -29.84 -26.16
N GLU A 140 6.40 -30.27 -26.22
CA GLU A 140 7.10 -30.70 -27.45
C GLU A 140 8.37 -31.44 -27.02
N SER A 141 8.42 -32.76 -27.19
CA SER A 141 8.90 -33.45 -28.40
C SER A 141 10.40 -33.32 -28.60
N THR A 142 11.15 -34.25 -28.01
CA THR A 142 12.19 -34.94 -28.75
C THR A 142 12.05 -36.43 -28.49
N GLU A 143 11.18 -37.01 -29.30
CA GLU A 143 11.17 -38.40 -29.72
C GLU A 143 12.61 -38.93 -29.91
N TRP A 144 13.15 -39.61 -28.89
CA TRP A 144 14.34 -40.45 -29.07
C TRP A 144 13.92 -41.62 -29.94
N HIS A 145 14.19 -41.50 -31.24
CA HIS A 145 14.01 -42.54 -32.22
C HIS A 145 14.62 -43.85 -31.71
N ARG A 146 13.71 -44.79 -31.49
CA ARG A 146 13.97 -46.22 -31.51
C ARG A 146 14.27 -46.60 -32.95
N ASP A 147 15.53 -46.57 -33.34
CA ASP A 147 16.02 -47.35 -34.48
C ASP A 147 17.10 -48.30 -33.98
N GLY A 148 16.69 -49.55 -33.75
CA GLY A 148 17.61 -50.66 -33.80
C GLY A 148 17.69 -51.14 -35.24
N ALA A 149 18.89 -51.29 -35.79
CA ALA A 149 19.28 -52.36 -36.72
C ALA A 149 20.73 -52.18 -37.21
N VAL A 150 21.59 -53.14 -36.80
CA VAL A 150 22.58 -53.95 -37.54
C VAL A 150 23.80 -54.20 -36.68
#